data_AF-A0A929D000-F1
#
_entry.id   AF-A0A929D000-F1
#
_cell.length_a   1.000
_cell.length_b   1.000
_cell.length_c   1.000
_cell.angle_alpha   90.00
_cell.angle_beta   90.00
_cell.angle_gamma   90.00
#
_symmetry.space_group_name_H-M   'P 1'
#
loop_
_entity.id
_entity.type
_entity.pdbx_description
1 polymer ?
#
loop_
_entity_poly.entity_id
_entity_poly.type
_entity_poly.pdbx_seq_one_letter_code
_entity_poly.pdbx_strand_id
1 'polypeptide(L)' 'MKLAITGKGGVGKTTLASLLARLYAADGNTVLAIDANPDANLASALGLPQE' A
#
# COMPACT_ATOMS: atom_id res chain seq x y z
N MET A 1 -3.83 12.46 7.95
CA MET A 1 -4.57 12.35 6.67
C MET A 1 -5.12 10.93 6.54
N LYS A 2 -6.23 10.72 5.82
CA LYS A 2 -6.79 9.37 5.54
C LYS A 2 -7.02 9.24 4.03
N LEU A 3 -6.56 8.14 3.43
CA LEU A 3 -6.66 7.89 1.99
C LEU A 3 -7.23 6.48 1.75
N ALA A 4 -8.15 6.35 0.81
CA ALA A 4 -8.69 5.08 0.34
C ALA A 4 -8.48 4.98 -1.18
N ILE A 5 -7.78 3.94 -1.62
CA ILE A 5 -7.48 3.71 -3.04
C ILE A 5 -8.43 2.63 -3.56
N THR A 6 -9.29 2.99 -4.53
CA THR A 6 -10.29 2.09 -5.14
C THR A 6 -10.15 2.06 -6.66
N GLY A 7 -10.81 1.09 -7.31
CA GLY A 7 -10.78 0.91 -8.77
C GLY A 7 -10.85 -0.56 -9.19
N LYS A 8 -11.05 -0.77 -10.50
CA LYS A 8 -11.12 -2.08 -11.16
C LYS A 8 -9.89 -2.98 -10.85
N GLY A 9 -10.04 -4.30 -10.97
CA GLY A 9 -8.92 -5.25 -10.87
C GLY A 9 -7.79 -4.96 -11.88
N GLY A 10 -6.53 -5.05 -11.45
CA GLY A 10 -5.37 -4.87 -12.32
C GLY A 10 -4.97 -3.42 -12.65
N VAL A 11 -5.69 -2.39 -12.18
CA VAL A 11 -5.34 -0.97 -12.47
C VAL A 11 -4.16 -0.41 -11.67
N GLY A 12 -3.45 -1.25 -10.90
CA GLY A 12 -2.25 -0.83 -10.14
C GLY A 12 -2.50 -0.23 -8.75
N LYS A 13 -3.68 -0.46 -8.14
CA LYS A 13 -4.06 0.10 -6.83
C LYS A 13 -3.04 -0.20 -5.72
N THR A 14 -2.64 -1.47 -5.59
CA THR A 14 -1.71 -1.92 -4.55
C THR A 14 -0.33 -1.28 -4.73
N THR A 15 0.12 -1.16 -5.99
CA THR A 15 1.36 -0.44 -6.33
C THR A 15 1.30 1.02 -5.94
N LEU A 16 0.20 1.71 -6.26
CA LEU A 16 0.03 3.11 -5.87
C LEU A 16 -0.04 3.26 -4.35
N ALA A 17 -0.79 2.39 -3.65
CA ALA A 17 -0.91 2.42 -2.21
C ALA A 17 0.44 2.19 -1.51
N SER A 18 1.25 1.23 -1.99
CA SER A 18 2.58 0.98 -1.42
C SER A 18 3.54 2.15 -1.68
N LEU A 19 3.50 2.75 -2.87
CA LEU A 19 4.32 3.90 -3.20
C LEU A 19 4.00 5.11 -2.31
N LEU A 20 2.71 5.44 -2.15
CA LEU A 20 2.27 6.53 -1.28
C LEU A 20 2.66 6.28 0.17
N ALA A 21 2.44 5.06 0.69
CA ALA A 21 2.83 4.70 2.04
C ALA A 21 4.34 4.91 2.28
N ARG A 22 5.17 4.49 1.32
CA ARG A 22 6.63 4.69 1.40
C ARG A 22 7.04 6.16 1.35
N LEU A 23 6.44 6.95 0.46
CA LEU A 23 6.74 8.38 0.34
C LEU A 23 6.37 9.12 1.63
N TYR A 24 5.18 8.89 2.18
CA TYR A 24 4.78 9.54 3.42
C TYR A 24 5.65 9.13 4.60
N ALA A 25 6.04 7.86 4.68
CA ALA A 25 6.96 7.38 5.71
C ALA A 25 8.36 8.02 5.57
N ALA A 26 8.86 8.17 4.34
CA ALA A 26 10.13 8.85 4.06
C ALA A 26 10.10 10.33 4.45
N ASP A 27 8.94 10.99 4.33
CA ASP A 27 8.71 12.37 4.79
C ASP A 27 8.54 12.47 6.32
N GLY A 28 8.76 11.39 7.06
CA GLY A 28 8.71 11.36 8.53
C GLY A 28 7.31 11.18 9.12
N ASN A 29 6.30 10.88 8.30
CA ASN A 29 4.95 10.63 8.81
C ASN A 29 4.84 9.20 9.38
N THR A 30 4.10 9.06 10.48
CA THR A 30 3.63 7.74 10.91
C THR A 30 2.55 7.26 9.96
N VAL A 31 2.80 6.15 9.26
CA VAL A 31 1.89 5.57 8.26
C VAL A 31 1.34 4.25 8.75
N LEU A 32 0.01 4.12 8.73
CA LEU A 32 -0.70 2.86 8.87
C LEU A 32 -1.21 2.44 7.49
N ALA A 33 -0.60 1.41 6.91
CA ALA A 33 -1.01 0.83 5.64
C ALA A 33 -1.94 -0.38 5.90
N ILE A 34 -3.12 -0.39 5.27
CA ILE A 34 -4.13 -1.44 5.43
C ILE A 34 -4.40 -2.06 4.06
N ASP A 35 -4.25 -3.38 3.94
CA ASP A 35 -4.68 -4.12 2.75
C ASP A 35 -6.09 -4.66 2.98
N ALA A 36 -7.01 -4.26 2.10
CA ALA A 36 -8.37 -4.77 2.06
C ALA A 36 -8.63 -5.64 0.82
N ASN A 37 -7.59 -5.92 0.02
CA ASN A 37 -7.70 -6.82 -1.13
C ASN A 37 -7.57 -8.28 -0.67
N PRO A 38 -8.46 -9.19 -1.10
CA PRO A 38 -8.38 -10.62 -0.75
C PRO A 38 -7.04 -11.27 -1.11
N ASP A 39 -6.34 -10.78 -2.14
CA ASP A 39 -5.06 -11.34 -2.57
C ASP A 39 -3.86 -10.95 -1.65
N ALA A 40 -4.06 -10.06 -0.66
CA ALA A 40 -3.07 -9.67 0.36
C ALA A 40 -1.67 -9.26 -0.18
N ASN A 41 -1.62 -8.61 -1.35
CA ASN A 41 -0.37 -8.30 -2.06
C ASN A 41 0.39 -7.07 -1.52
N LEU A 42 -0.18 -6.28 -0.60
CA LEU A 42 0.43 -5.03 -0.14
C LEU A 42 1.76 -5.25 0.59
N ALA A 43 1.85 -6.30 1.42
CA ALA A 43 3.08 -6.61 2.16
C ALA A 43 4.26 -6.85 1.21
N SER A 44 4.05 -7.67 0.18
CA SER A 44 5.03 -7.90 -0.89
C SER A 44 5.35 -6.61 -1.64
N ALA A 45 4.34 -5.80 -1.98
CA ALA A 45 4.53 -4.51 -2.66
C ALA A 45 5.28 -3.46 -1.81
N LEU A 46 5.30 -3.60 -0.49
CA LEU A 46 6.10 -2.81 0.44
C LEU A 46 7.52 -3.35 0.62
N GLY A 47 7.83 -4.52 0.07
CA GLY A 47 9.14 -5.16 0.17
C GLY A 47 9.36 -5.95 1.46
N LEU A 48 8.28 -6.37 2.14
CA LEU A 48 8.39 -7.24 3.30
C LEU A 48 8.80 -8.66 2.86
N PRO A 49 9.64 -9.37 3.64
CA PRO A 49 9.99 -10.75 3.36
C PRO A 49 8.74 -11.65 3.41
N GLN A 50 8.71 -12.69 2.58
CA GLN A 50 7.74 -13.77 2.72
C GLN A 50 8.18 -14.66 3.89
N GLU A 51 7.22 -15.09 4.72
CA GLU A 51 7.43 -16.11 5.75
C GLU A 51 7.80 -17.47 5.14
#